data_AF-A0A1M5F559-F1
#
_entry.id   AF-A0A1M5F559-F1
#
_cell.length_a   1.000
_cell.length_b   1.000
_cell.length_c   1.000
_cell.angle_alpha   90.00
_cell.angle_beta   90.00
_cell.angle_gamma   90.00
#
_symmetry.space_group_name_H-M   'P 1'
#
loop_
_entity.id
_entity.type
_entity.pdbx_description
1 polymer ?
#
loop_
_entity_poly.entity_id
_entity_poly.type
_entity_poly.pdbx_seq_one_letter_code
_entity_poly.pdbx_strand_id
1 'polypeptide(L)'
;MIQLFAVILIINIVGIFLGWLLTENDCWSLAKLSRLFDRKPFNCRPCLTFHLLWIMYGCFSLIMQSWSLWLVGLVLAFIVFGGLYTESKSKIDE
;
A
#
# COMPACT_ATOMS: atom_id res chain seq x y z
N MET A 1 -3.98 14.23 19.15
CA MET A 1 -5.04 13.62 18.30
C MET A 1 -4.96 14.08 16.85
N ILE A 2 -4.97 15.39 16.56
CA ILE A 2 -4.88 15.93 15.18
C ILE A 2 -3.62 15.46 14.44
N GLN A 3 -2.45 15.49 15.08
CA GLN A 3 -1.20 15.03 14.46
C GLN A 3 -1.23 13.55 14.06
N LEU A 4 -1.85 12.70 14.87
CA LEU A 4 -1.92 11.25 14.62
C LEU A 4 -2.83 10.96 13.42
N PHE A 5 -3.95 11.68 13.32
CA PHE A 5 -4.86 11.61 12.19
C PHE A 5 -4.20 12.08 10.88
N ALA A 6 -3.45 13.18 10.94
CA ALA A 6 -2.69 13.67 9.79
C ALA A 6 -1.66 12.64 9.28
N VAL A 7 -0.93 11.98 10.19
CA VAL A 7 0.03 10.92 9.82
C VAL A 7 -0.68 9.75 9.12
N ILE A 8 -1.81 9.29 9.65
CA ILE A 8 -2.60 8.21 9.04
C ILE A 8 -3.05 8.57 7.63
N LEU A 9 -3.55 9.79 7.42
CA LEU A 9 -3.96 10.25 6.09
C LEU A 9 -2.79 10.29 5.12
N ILE A 10 -1.66 10.86 5.54
CA ILE A 10 -0.46 10.98 4.70
C ILE A 10 0.06 9.59 4.30
N ILE A 11 0.16 8.65 5.25
CA ILE A 11 0.62 7.29 4.98
C ILE A 11 -0.29 6.61 3.95
N ASN A 12 -1.62 6.73 4.09
CA ASN A 12 -2.56 6.15 3.14
C ASN A 12 -2.41 6.76 1.75
N ILE A 13 -2.38 8.09 1.64
CA ILE A 13 -2.25 8.79 0.35
C ILE A 13 -0.94 8.37 -0.34
N VAL A 14 0.18 8.43 0.39
CA VAL A 14 1.50 8.09 -0.14
C VAL A 14 1.59 6.61 -0.50
N GLY A 15 1.07 5.71 0.34
CA GLY A 15 1.12 4.27 0.10
C GLY A 15 0.27 3.84 -1.10
N ILE A 16 -0.92 4.41 -1.26
CA ILE A 16 -1.79 4.18 -2.43
C ILE A 16 -1.15 4.77 -3.69
N PHE A 17 -0.64 6.00 -3.62
CA PHE A 17 0.02 6.65 -4.75
C PHE A 17 1.27 5.90 -5.21
N LEU A 18 2.14 5.49 -4.28
CA LEU A 18 3.32 4.68 -4.58
C LEU A 18 2.94 3.31 -5.13
N GLY A 19 1.92 2.65 -4.57
CA GLY A 19 1.43 1.39 -5.11
C GLY A 19 0.92 1.50 -6.55
N TRP A 20 0.23 2.59 -6.89
CA TRP A 20 -0.15 2.88 -8.27
C TRP A 20 1.06 3.18 -9.14
N LEU A 21 1.95 4.08 -8.71
CA LEU A 21 3.13 4.52 -9.45
C LEU A 21 4.08 3.37 -9.76
N LEU A 22 4.26 2.44 -8.83
CA LEU A 22 5.21 1.34 -8.95
C LEU A 22 4.63 0.11 -9.67
N THR A 23 3.32 0.08 -9.93
CA THR A 23 2.68 -1.07 -10.60
C THR A 23 2.12 -0.69 -11.98
N GLU A 24 1.32 0.37 -12.06
CA GLU A 24 0.57 0.73 -13.29
C GLU A 24 1.30 1.73 -14.18
N ASN A 25 2.26 2.50 -13.66
CA ASN A 25 2.95 3.49 -14.47
C ASN A 25 4.01 2.83 -15.38
N ASP A 26 3.92 3.06 -16.68
CA ASP A 26 4.79 2.43 -17.67
C ASP A 26 6.28 2.71 -17.49
N CYS A 27 6.62 3.87 -16.91
CA CYS A 27 8.00 4.30 -16.73
C CYS A 27 8.59 3.86 -15.38
N TRP A 28 7.76 3.66 -14.35
CA TRP A 28 8.18 3.37 -12.97
C TRP A 28 7.73 1.99 -12.46
N SER A 29 7.10 1.18 -13.32
CA SER A 29 6.70 -0.17 -12.99
C SER A 29 7.89 -1.03 -12.58
N LEU A 30 7.87 -1.53 -11.35
CA LEU A 30 8.91 -2.40 -10.80
C LEU A 30 9.12 -3.65 -11.67
N ALA A 31 8.04 -4.19 -12.23
CA ALA A 31 8.07 -5.35 -13.11
C ALA A 31 8.87 -5.10 -14.41
N LYS A 32 8.87 -3.84 -14.91
CA LYS A 32 9.64 -3.46 -16.11
C LYS A 32 11.10 -3.13 -15.80
N LEU A 33 11.40 -2.74 -14.57
CA LEU A 33 12.76 -2.36 -14.17
C LEU A 33 13.70 -3.58 -14.10
N SER A 34 13.20 -4.73 -13.62
CA SER A 34 13.99 -5.97 -13.56
C SER A 34 13.10 -7.21 -13.46
N ARG A 35 13.50 -8.30 -14.11
CA ARG A 35 12.85 -9.62 -14.01
C ARG A 35 12.74 -10.15 -12.57
N LEU A 36 13.59 -9.70 -11.65
CA LEU A 36 13.50 -10.09 -10.24
C LEU A 36 12.26 -9.50 -9.56
N PHE A 37 11.78 -8.35 -10.04
CA PHE A 37 10.58 -7.67 -9.57
C PHE A 37 9.32 -8.07 -10.35
N ASP A 38 9.44 -8.95 -11.35
CA ASP A 38 8.27 -9.59 -11.98
C ASP A 38 7.76 -10.77 -11.12
N ARG A 39 7.51 -10.47 -9.84
CA ARG A 39 6.88 -11.41 -8.90
C ARG A 39 5.57 -10.80 -8.43
N LYS A 40 4.60 -11.68 -8.14
CA LYS A 40 3.24 -11.32 -7.70
C LYS A 40 3.16 -10.11 -6.75
N PRO A 41 3.94 -9.98 -5.66
CA PRO A 41 3.78 -8.84 -4.74
C PRO A 41 4.17 -7.48 -5.34
N PHE A 42 4.98 -7.44 -6.40
CA PHE A 42 5.45 -6.19 -7.02
C PHE A 42 4.72 -5.86 -8.33
N ASN A 43 4.07 -6.86 -8.94
CA ASN A 43 3.27 -6.69 -10.16
C ASN A 43 1.75 -6.60 -9.86
N CYS A 44 1.33 -6.88 -8.63
CA CYS A 44 -0.05 -6.77 -8.17
C CYS A 44 -0.24 -5.48 -7.37
N ARG A 45 -0.99 -4.52 -7.90
CA ARG A 45 -1.26 -3.23 -7.23
C ARG A 45 -1.84 -3.40 -5.81
N PRO A 46 -2.91 -4.20 -5.59
CA PRO A 46 -3.42 -4.37 -4.23
C PRO A 46 -2.38 -4.98 -3.28
N CYS A 47 -1.60 -5.95 -3.76
CA CYS A 47 -0.57 -6.62 -2.98
C CYS A 47 0.59 -5.67 -2.61
N LEU A 48 1.07 -4.88 -3.57
CA LEU A 48 2.15 -3.93 -3.35
C LEU A 48 1.71 -2.83 -2.39
N THR A 49 0.52 -2.25 -2.59
CA THR A 49 -0.06 -1.23 -1.70
C THR A 49 -0.21 -1.77 -0.27
N PHE A 50 -0.65 -3.01 -0.09
CA PHE A 50 -0.75 -3.64 1.24
C PHE A 50 0.61 -3.72 1.93
N HIS A 51 1.63 -4.24 1.26
CA HIS A 51 2.97 -4.34 1.84
C HIS A 51 3.58 -2.97 2.12
N LEU A 52 3.37 -1.99 1.24
CA LEU A 52 3.81 -0.62 1.46
C LEU A 52 3.17 -0.02 2.73
N LEU A 53 1.85 -0.11 2.84
CA LEU A 53 1.12 0.44 3.98
C LEU A 53 1.52 -0.25 5.28
N TRP A 54 1.60 -1.59 5.29
CA TRP A 54 2.09 -2.32 6.47
C TRP A 54 3.48 -1.85 6.87
N ILE A 55 4.45 -1.83 5.95
CA ILE A 55 5.83 -1.43 6.27
C ILE A 55 5.86 0.01 6.78
N MET A 56 5.15 0.95 6.13
CA MET A 56 5.09 2.34 6.56
C MET A 56 4.48 2.48 7.96
N TYR A 57 3.35 1.83 8.23
CA TYR A 57 2.74 1.84 9.57
C TYR A 57 3.64 1.16 10.61
N GLY A 58 4.34 0.09 10.25
CA GLY A 58 5.35 -0.56 11.08
C GLY A 58 6.46 0.40 11.47
N CYS A 59 7.10 1.05 10.50
CA CYS A 59 8.15 2.04 10.73
C CYS A 59 7.67 3.18 11.62
N PHE A 60 6.51 3.78 11.33
CA PHE A 60 5.96 4.88 12.13
C PHE A 60 5.53 4.44 13.54
N SER A 61 5.01 3.22 13.71
CA SER A 61 4.65 2.69 15.02
C SER A 61 5.86 2.51 15.93
N LEU A 62 7.01 2.10 15.38
CA LEU A 62 8.27 1.99 16.11
C LEU A 62 8.82 3.36 16.51
N ILE A 63 8.74 4.36 15.62
CA ILE A 63 9.17 5.74 15.92
C ILE A 63 8.30 6.36 17.03
N MET A 64 6.98 6.16 16.95
CA MET A 64 6.02 6.71 17.91
C MET A 64 5.82 5.83 19.15
N GLN A 65 6.49 4.68 19.23
CA GLN A 65 6.34 3.66 20.28
C GLN A 65 4.86 3.31 20.56
N SER A 66 4.06 3.20 19.49
CA SER A 66 2.60 3.03 19.58
C SER A 66 2.12 1.77 18.87
N TRP A 67 1.86 0.72 19.64
CA TRP A 67 1.29 -0.54 19.14
C TRP A 67 -0.10 -0.36 18.53
N SER A 68 -0.89 0.57 19.04
CA SER A 68 -2.22 0.89 18.50
C SER A 68 -2.14 1.40 17.06
N LEU A 69 -1.12 2.22 16.73
CA LEU A 69 -0.92 2.71 15.37
C LEU A 69 -0.59 1.57 14.41
N TRP A 70 0.19 0.59 14.85
CA TRP A 70 0.50 -0.60 14.05
C TRP A 70 -0.74 -1.44 13.77
N LEU A 71 -1.55 -1.73 14.80
CA LEU A 71 -2.78 -2.51 14.66
C LEU A 71 -3.81 -1.81 13.75
N VAL A 72 -4.04 -0.51 13.96
CA VAL A 72 -4.94 0.28 13.11
C VAL A 72 -4.42 0.33 11.68
N GLY A 73 -3.12 0.52 11.50
CA GLY A 73 -2.47 0.52 10.20
C GLY A 73 -2.61 -0.80 9.45
N LEU A 74 -2.48 -1.93 10.16
CA LEU A 74 -2.67 -3.26 9.60
C LEU A 74 -4.12 -3.48 9.14
N VAL A 75 -5.10 -3.10 9.96
CA VAL A 75 -6.53 -3.18 9.59
C VAL A 75 -6.83 -2.30 8.37
N LEU A 76 -6.33 -1.06 8.34
CA LEU A 76 -6.47 -0.16 7.19
C LEU A 76 -5.82 -0.73 5.93
N ALA A 77 -4.63 -1.33 6.05
CA ALA A 77 -3.97 -1.98 4.92
C ALA A 77 -4.83 -3.10 4.31
N PHE A 78 -5.49 -3.91 5.15
CA PHE A 78 -6.44 -4.93 4.67
C PHE A 78 -7.70 -4.33 4.02
N ILE A 79 -8.24 -3.24 4.56
CA ILE A 79 -9.38 -2.54 3.95
C ILE A 79 -9.01 -2.01 2.56
N VAL A 80 -7.86 -1.34 2.44
CA VAL A 80 -7.35 -0.84 1.15
C VAL A 80 -7.07 -1.97 0.18
N PHE A 81 -6.47 -3.08 0.65
CA PHE A 81 -6.26 -4.28 -0.16
C PHE A 81 -7.58 -4.81 -0.71
N GLY A 82 -8.60 -4.98 0.13
CA GLY A 82 -9.92 -5.48 -0.29
C GLY A 82 -10.62 -4.56 -1.30
N GLY A 83 -10.53 -3.24 -1.09
CA GLY A 83 -11.06 -2.24 -2.03
C GLY A 83 -10.39 -2.33 -3.41
N LEU A 84 -9.06 -2.29 -3.43
CA LEU A 84 -8.28 -2.39 -4.68
C LEU A 84 -8.42 -3.76 -5.36
N TYR A 85 -8.55 -4.83 -4.59
CA TYR A 85 -8.79 -6.18 -5.13
C TYR A 85 -10.15 -6.27 -5.83
N THR A 86 -11.18 -5.66 -5.25
CA THR A 86 -12.52 -5.62 -5.84
C THR A 86 -12.54 -4.77 -7.11
N GLU A 87 -11.88 -3.60 -7.11
CA GLU A 87 -11.70 -2.75 -8.29
C GLU A 87 -10.93 -3.47 -9.40
N SER A 88 -9.86 -4.19 -9.05
CA SER A 88 -9.09 -4.97 -10.01
C SER A 88 -9.91 -6.10 -10.62
N LYS A 89 -10.83 -6.69 -9.84
CA LYS A 89 -11.70 -7.76 -10.33
C LYS A 89 -12.78 -7.21 -11.28
N SER A 90 -13.40 -6.08 -10.94
CA SER A 90 -14.44 -5.48 -11.79
C SER A 90 -13.93 -5.10 -13.18
N LYS A 91 -12.66 -4.68 -13.31
CA LYS A 91 -12.04 -4.37 -14.62
C LYS A 91 -11.79 -5.59 -15.52
N ILE A 92 -11.83 -6.82 -14.99
CA ILE A 92 -11.64 -8.06 -15.76
C ILE A 92 -13.00 -8.58 -16.25
N ASP A 93 -14.07 -8.29 -15.51
CA ASP A 93 -15.44 -8.74 -15.79
C ASP A 93 -16.21 -7.79 -16.74
N GLU A 94 -15.61 -6.65 -17.13
CA GLU A 94 -16.08 -5.70 -18.18
C GLU A 94 -15.48 -6.04 -19.56
#